data_AF-A0A5S3V075-F1
#
_entry.id   AF-A0A5S3V075-F1
#
_cell.length_a   1.000
_cell.length_b   1.000
_cell.length_c   1.000
_cell.angle_alpha   90.00
_cell.angle_beta   90.00
_cell.angle_gamma   90.00
#
_symmetry.space_group_name_H-M   'P 1'
#
loop_
_entity.id
_entity.type
_entity.pdbx_description
1 polymer ?
#
loop_
_entity_poly.entity_id
_entity_poly.type
_entity_poly.pdbx_seq_one_letter_code
_entity_poly.pdbx_strand_id
1 'polypeptide(L)'
;MKRILPLFFLAPSLCFAGSSFERKIEEIQVVDEVVRLKIGVTYGACGAIDSWWGWSINDPSHSAWYAMALSAQARDRPVTVYDKQSACGGLPTAIELEGLYLK
;
A
#
# COMPACT_ATOMS: atom_id res chain seq x y z
N MET A 1 -38.43 -37.49 13.48
CA MET A 1 -37.05 -36.98 13.67
C MET A 1 -36.51 -36.55 12.31
N LYS A 2 -36.45 -35.23 12.02
CA LYS A 2 -35.89 -34.69 10.78
C LYS A 2 -34.43 -34.28 11.05
N ARG A 3 -33.47 -35.00 10.47
CA ARG A 3 -32.04 -34.65 10.52
C ARG A 3 -31.80 -33.50 9.55
N ILE A 4 -31.44 -32.34 10.09
CA ILE A 4 -31.02 -31.17 9.32
C ILE A 4 -29.52 -31.35 9.05
N LEU A 5 -29.17 -31.55 7.78
CA LEU A 5 -27.78 -31.63 7.31
C LEU A 5 -27.22 -30.20 7.25
N PRO A 6 -26.09 -29.87 7.88
CA PRO A 6 -25.53 -28.53 7.77
C PRO A 6 -24.87 -28.43 6.38
N LEU A 7 -25.41 -27.57 5.52
CA LEU A 7 -24.66 -27.10 4.36
C LEU A 7 -23.48 -26.28 4.87
N PHE A 8 -22.28 -26.88 4.82
CA PHE A 8 -21.04 -26.13 4.89
C PHE A 8 -20.96 -25.22 3.67
N PHE A 9 -21.33 -23.96 3.84
CA PHE A 9 -20.92 -22.90 2.92
C PHE A 9 -19.41 -22.76 3.04
N LEU A 10 -18.66 -23.40 2.14
CA LEU A 10 -17.30 -22.98 1.82
C LEU A 10 -17.42 -21.59 1.20
N ALA A 11 -17.30 -20.55 2.01
CA ALA A 11 -16.99 -19.22 1.52
C ALA A 11 -15.60 -19.31 0.89
N PRO A 12 -15.42 -19.07 -0.42
CA PRO A 12 -14.08 -18.95 -0.96
C PRO A 12 -13.42 -17.77 -0.24
N SER A 13 -12.36 -18.05 0.53
CA SER A 13 -11.43 -17.04 0.97
C SER A 13 -10.86 -16.40 -0.29
N LEU A 14 -11.42 -15.24 -0.68
CA LEU A 14 -10.81 -14.36 -1.65
C LEU A 14 -9.48 -13.92 -1.03
N CYS A 15 -8.41 -14.67 -1.32
CA CYS A 15 -7.06 -14.15 -1.21
C CYS A 15 -7.00 -12.97 -2.18
N PHE A 16 -7.20 -11.76 -1.67
CA PHE A 16 -6.88 -10.55 -2.40
C PHE A 16 -5.36 -10.54 -2.60
N ALA A 17 -4.92 -11.08 -3.73
CA ALA A 17 -3.59 -10.79 -4.26
C ALA A 17 -3.46 -9.26 -4.34
N GLY A 18 -2.30 -8.73 -3.93
CA GLY A 18 -2.04 -7.32 -3.63
C GLY A 18 -2.82 -6.34 -4.48
N SER A 19 -3.64 -5.51 -3.83
CA SER A 19 -4.42 -4.49 -4.53
C SER A 19 -3.48 -3.39 -5.03
N SER A 20 -3.60 -3.05 -6.30
CA SER A 20 -2.88 -1.94 -6.89
C SER A 20 -3.77 -0.70 -6.99
N PHE A 21 -3.16 0.47 -6.75
CA PHE A 21 -3.88 1.74 -6.78
C PHE A 21 -3.11 2.79 -7.56
N GLU A 22 -3.75 3.43 -8.54
CA GLU A 22 -3.18 4.61 -9.21
C GLU A 22 -3.40 5.85 -8.35
N ARG A 23 -2.31 6.52 -7.97
CA ARG A 23 -2.34 7.67 -7.06
C ARG A 23 -1.34 8.74 -7.48
N LYS A 24 -1.68 9.99 -7.18
CA LYS A 24 -0.79 11.13 -7.34
C LYS A 24 0.02 11.33 -6.07
N ILE A 25 1.32 11.57 -6.21
CA ILE A 25 2.19 11.92 -5.09
C ILE A 25 2.04 13.42 -4.82
N GLU A 26 1.45 13.75 -3.68
CA GLU A 26 1.31 15.13 -3.21
C GLU A 26 2.62 15.60 -2.55
N GLU A 27 3.24 14.74 -1.75
CA GLU A 27 4.40 15.09 -0.93
C GLU A 27 5.30 13.87 -0.73
N ILE A 28 6.61 14.12 -0.64
CA ILE A 28 7.63 13.13 -0.31
C ILE A 28 8.40 13.65 0.90
N GLN A 29 8.51 12.85 1.95
CA GLN A 29 9.37 13.16 3.09
C GLN A 29 10.31 11.99 3.38
N VAL A 30 11.47 12.30 3.96
CA VAL A 30 12.37 11.32 4.55
C VAL A 30 12.47 11.67 6.03
N VAL A 31 11.99 10.77 6.89
CA VAL A 31 12.00 10.95 8.35
C VAL A 31 12.70 9.73 8.94
N ASP A 32 13.77 9.98 9.68
CA ASP A 32 14.70 8.96 10.18
C ASP A 32 15.20 8.08 9.02
N GLU A 33 14.76 6.82 8.97
CA GLU A 33 15.12 5.82 7.96
C GLU A 33 13.93 5.39 7.09
N VAL A 34 12.88 6.22 7.04
CA VAL A 34 11.65 5.94 6.29
C VAL A 34 11.42 7.02 5.24
N VAL A 35 11.26 6.61 3.99
CA VAL A 35 10.65 7.45 2.97
C VAL A 35 9.14 7.32 3.07
N ARG A 36 8.44 8.45 3.09
CA ARG A 36 6.97 8.51 3.09
C ARG A 36 6.45 9.38 1.95
N LEU A 37 5.41 8.88 1.30
CA LEU A 37 4.67 9.51 0.22
C LEU A 37 3.27 9.86 0.71
N LYS A 38 2.88 11.11 0.53
CA LYS A 38 1.49 11.52 0.69
C LYS A 38 0.78 11.30 -0.63
N ILE A 39 -0.21 10.42 -0.67
CA ILE A 39 -0.87 9.98 -1.92
C ILE A 39 -2.40 10.15 -1.91
N GLY A 40 -2.89 11.08 -1.09
CA GLY A 40 -4.32 11.36 -0.90
C GLY A 40 -4.99 10.37 0.05
N VAL A 41 -6.28 10.59 0.35
CA VAL A 41 -7.04 9.74 1.29
C VAL A 41 -7.21 8.35 0.71
N THR A 42 -6.76 7.32 1.43
CA THR A 42 -6.97 5.91 1.07
C THR A 42 -7.76 5.19 2.16
N TYR A 43 -8.51 4.16 1.75
CA TYR A 43 -9.09 3.18 2.66
C TYR A 43 -8.15 1.97 2.66
N GLY A 44 -7.33 1.83 3.69
CA GLY A 44 -6.50 0.65 3.86
C GLY A 44 -7.33 -0.57 4.30
N ALA A 45 -6.76 -1.78 4.14
CA ALA A 45 -7.39 -3.04 4.56
C ALA A 45 -7.74 -3.10 6.07
N CYS A 46 -7.15 -2.22 6.88
CA CYS A 46 -7.35 -2.18 8.34
C CYS A 46 -8.30 -1.05 8.79
N GLY A 47 -9.04 -0.40 7.87
CA GLY A 47 -9.99 0.67 8.21
C GLY A 47 -9.34 1.99 8.65
N ALA A 48 -8.02 2.09 8.56
CA ALA A 48 -7.28 3.33 8.78
C ALA A 48 -7.43 4.24 7.55
N ILE A 49 -7.86 5.48 7.80
CA ILE A 49 -7.68 6.58 6.86
C ILE A 49 -6.21 6.98 7.00
N ASP A 50 -5.36 6.44 6.14
CA ASP A 50 -3.99 6.89 6.03
C ASP A 50 -3.75 7.52 4.66
N SER A 51 -3.06 8.65 4.68
CA SER A 51 -2.61 9.35 3.49
C SER A 51 -1.13 9.08 3.21
N TRP A 52 -0.41 8.45 4.15
CA TRP A 52 1.02 8.25 4.10
C TRP A 52 1.38 6.79 3.86
N TRP A 53 2.20 6.59 2.84
CA TRP A 53 2.69 5.28 2.42
C TRP A 53 4.20 5.34 2.35
N GLY A 54 4.90 4.29 2.75
CA GLY A 54 6.33 4.39 2.90
C GLY A 54 7.07 3.07 2.87
N TRP A 55 8.38 3.20 2.79
CA TRP A 55 9.33 2.10 2.84
C TRP A 55 10.57 2.54 3.60
N SER A 56 11.33 1.58 4.09
CA SER A 56 12.63 1.86 4.70
C SER A 56 13.67 2.25 3.64
N ILE A 57 14.56 3.18 3.95
CA ILE A 57 15.72 3.48 3.09
C ILE A 57 16.68 2.29 2.94
N ASN A 58 16.61 1.33 3.88
CA ASN A 58 17.40 0.10 3.86
C ASN A 58 16.78 -0.97 2.95
N ASP A 59 15.58 -0.74 2.41
CA ASP A 59 14.99 -1.65 1.42
C ASP A 59 15.88 -1.69 0.15
N PRO A 60 16.21 -2.87 -0.38
CA PRO A 60 17.01 -2.98 -1.61
C PRO A 60 16.42 -2.22 -2.80
N SER A 61 15.09 -2.07 -2.84
CA SER A 61 14.35 -1.36 -3.88
C SER A 61 14.32 0.15 -3.65
N HIS A 62 14.84 0.66 -2.52
CA HIS A 62 14.73 2.07 -2.11
C HIS A 62 15.17 3.03 -3.21
N SER A 63 16.33 2.81 -3.81
CA SER A 63 16.88 3.72 -4.83
C SER A 63 15.98 3.81 -6.07
N ALA A 64 15.43 2.68 -6.51
CA ALA A 64 14.52 2.61 -7.64
C ALA A 64 13.17 3.28 -7.33
N TRP A 65 12.56 2.96 -6.20
CA TRP A 65 11.29 3.56 -5.78
C TRP A 65 11.44 5.07 -5.53
N TYR A 66 12.52 5.51 -4.91
CA TYR A 66 12.73 6.93 -4.64
C TYR A 66 12.90 7.74 -5.93
N ALA A 67 13.69 7.24 -6.89
CA ALA A 67 13.83 7.87 -8.20
C ALA A 67 12.49 7.94 -8.95
N MET A 68 11.68 6.89 -8.88
CA MET A 68 10.34 6.87 -9.49
C MET A 68 9.39 7.86 -8.82
N ALA A 69 9.37 7.91 -7.49
CA ALA A 69 8.53 8.85 -6.74
C ALA A 69 8.87 10.31 -7.10
N LEU A 70 10.17 10.66 -7.11
CA LEU A 70 10.64 11.98 -7.52
C LEU A 70 10.26 12.32 -8.96
N SER A 71 10.46 11.39 -9.89
CA SER A 71 10.10 11.56 -11.31
C SER A 71 8.60 11.77 -11.50
N ALA A 72 7.78 10.98 -10.80
CA ALA A 72 6.33 11.10 -10.85
C ALA A 72 5.86 12.45 -10.29
N GLN A 73 6.35 12.83 -9.11
CA GLN A 73 5.99 14.10 -8.46
C GLN A 73 6.38 15.30 -9.33
N ALA A 74 7.61 15.32 -9.86
CA ALA A 74 8.10 16.41 -10.71
C ALA A 74 7.31 16.55 -12.03
N ARG A 75 6.71 15.47 -12.52
CA ARG A 75 5.94 15.44 -13.77
C ARG A 75 4.44 15.48 -13.57
N ASP A 76 3.98 15.62 -12.33
CA ASP A 76 2.58 15.54 -11.95
C ASP A 76 1.89 14.25 -12.45
N ARG A 77 2.62 13.14 -12.51
CA ARG A 77 2.12 11.85 -13.02
C ARG A 77 1.69 10.93 -11.89
N PRO A 78 0.62 10.15 -12.07
CA PRO A 78 0.26 9.12 -11.11
C PRO A 78 1.28 7.98 -11.11
N VAL A 79 1.42 7.35 -9.95
CA VAL A 79 2.14 6.09 -9.72
C VAL A 79 1.15 5.00 -9.37
N THR A 80 1.51 3.76 -9.69
CA THR A 80 0.82 2.59 -9.16
C THR A 80 1.52 2.14 -7.88
N VAL A 81 0.80 2.16 -6.76
CA VAL A 81 1.27 1.63 -5.47
C VAL A 81 0.66 0.26 -5.21
N TYR A 82 1.45 -0.64 -4.62
CA TYR A 82 1.03 -1.95 -4.15
C TYR A 82 1.13 -2.00 -2.63
N ASP A 83 0.02 -2.35 -1.97
CA ASP A 83 -0.11 -2.43 -0.52
C ASP A 83 0.21 -3.82 0.01
N LYS A 84 0.89 -3.88 1.15
CA LYS A 84 0.99 -5.08 1.98
C LYS A 84 -0.25 -5.18 2.87
N GLN A 85 -1.37 -5.62 2.28
CA GLN A 85 -2.66 -5.74 2.97
C GLN A 85 -2.67 -6.64 4.23
N SER A 86 -1.58 -7.33 4.54
CA SER A 86 -1.47 -8.21 5.71
C SER A 86 -0.76 -7.57 6.92
N ALA A 87 -0.17 -6.38 6.78
CA ALA A 87 0.52 -5.70 7.87
C ALA A 87 -0.31 -4.51 8.38
N CYS A 88 -1.29 -4.76 9.25
CA CYS A 88 -1.94 -3.68 10.01
C CYS A 88 -0.98 -2.94 10.97
N GLY A 89 0.27 -3.40 11.08
CA GLY A 89 1.39 -2.61 11.57
C GLY A 89 2.12 -1.97 10.40
N GLY A 90 1.69 -0.79 9.97
CA GLY A 90 2.49 0.04 9.08
C GLY A 90 3.84 0.38 9.71
N LEU A 91 4.70 1.05 8.95
CA LEU A 91 5.78 1.83 9.55
C LEU A 91 5.14 2.82 10.55
N PRO A 92 5.83 3.22 11.63
CA PRO A 92 5.24 4.01 12.72
C PRO A 92 4.46 5.27 12.29
N THR A 93 4.67 5.75 11.06
CA THR A 93 4.02 6.94 10.49
C THR A 93 3.51 6.74 9.05
N ALA A 94 3.49 5.52 8.50
CA ALA A 94 3.06 5.26 7.11
C ALA A 94 2.68 3.79 6.87
N ILE A 95 1.78 3.52 5.93
CA ILE A 95 1.49 2.16 5.44
C ILE A 95 2.73 1.59 4.72
N GLU A 96 3.09 0.34 5.01
CA GLU A 96 4.21 -0.35 4.35
C GLU A 96 3.88 -0.61 2.87
N LEU A 97 4.77 -0.17 1.98
CA LEU A 97 4.62 -0.32 0.52
C LEU A 97 5.34 -1.60 0.03
N GLU A 98 4.67 -2.42 -0.77
CA GLU A 98 5.26 -3.60 -1.43
C GLU A 98 5.88 -3.27 -2.80
N GLY A 99 5.40 -2.21 -3.44
CA GLY A 99 5.85 -1.86 -4.78
C GLY A 99 5.37 -0.49 -5.23
N LEU A 100 6.22 0.20 -5.98
CA LEU A 100 5.95 1.48 -6.62
C LEU A 100 6.33 1.37 -8.10
N TYR A 101 5.41 1.73 -8.99
CA TYR A 101 5.63 1.64 -10.43
C TYR A 101 5.15 2.91 -11.14
N LEU A 102 5.91 3.33 -12.15
CA LEU A 102 5.45 4.33 -13.11
C LEU A 102 4.55 3.66 -14.16
N LYS A 103 3.54 4.42 -14.61
CA LYS A 103 2.74 4.07 -15.77
C LYS A 103 3.35 4.62 -17.06
#